data_AF-A0A7K2W651-F1
#
_entry.id   AF-A0A7K2W651-F1
#
_cell.length_a   1.000
_cell.length_b   1.000
_cell.length_c   1.000
_cell.angle_alpha   90.00
_cell.angle_beta   90.00
_cell.angle_gamma   90.00
#
_symmetry.space_group_name_H-M   'P 1'
#
loop_
_entity.id
_entity.type
_entity.pdbx_description
1 polymer ?
#
loop_
_entity_poly.entity_id
_entity_poly.type
_entity_poly.pdbx_seq_one_letter_code
_entity_poly.pdbx_strand_id
1 'polypeptide(L)'
;MKPHATMAAIEARRRQTTQKLKQVEKAIGQLRRERGRLTVRAVAQRAGVSATFLYENAEARKLVNNAVDSGRTHQIRAAQAEHEQIEATWRERALNAEAELGRTQKEVFAQRQQIGELMGQLRDFEQMVPGESVQALTSENITLKRRVQQLTREHRSLQERLEGARSNLRFSDKRIADLEAQLLERDQP
;
A
#
# COMPACT_ATOMS: atom_id res chain seq x y z
N MET A 1 71.14 66.26 15.29
CA MET A 1 69.78 65.71 15.07
C MET A 1 69.81 64.21 15.31
N LYS A 2 68.88 63.65 16.10
CA LYS A 2 69.03 62.34 16.76
C LYS A 2 68.60 61.14 15.86
N PRO A 3 69.53 60.27 15.41
CA PRO A 3 69.19 59.06 14.64
C PRO A 3 68.49 57.95 15.47
N HIS A 4 68.62 57.97 16.80
CA HIS A 4 67.99 56.98 17.69
C HIS A 4 66.46 57.12 17.82
N ALA A 5 65.92 58.34 17.66
CA ALA A 5 64.47 58.58 17.71
C ALA A 5 63.77 57.94 16.50
N THR A 6 64.42 57.94 15.34
CA THR A 6 63.93 57.35 14.09
C THR A 6 63.95 55.82 14.14
N MET A 7 65.02 55.22 14.68
CA MET A 7 65.09 53.77 14.90
C MET A 7 64.01 53.26 15.87
N ALA A 8 63.83 53.93 17.01
CA ALA A 8 62.81 53.56 17.99
C ALA A 8 61.38 53.64 17.40
N ALA A 9 61.11 54.64 16.56
CA ALA A 9 59.82 54.78 15.87
C ALA A 9 59.57 53.67 14.83
N ILE A 10 60.62 53.23 14.13
CA ILE A 10 60.53 52.12 13.16
C ILE A 10 60.28 50.79 13.88
N GLU A 11 60.96 50.54 15.00
CA GLU A 11 60.73 49.34 15.81
C GLU A 11 59.33 49.31 16.43
N ALA A 12 58.85 50.45 16.94
CA ALA A 12 57.49 50.57 17.45
C ALA A 12 56.44 50.28 16.37
N ARG A 13 56.64 50.78 15.13
CA ARG A 13 55.77 50.46 13.98
C ARG A 13 55.80 48.97 13.62
N ARG A 14 56.98 48.34 13.61
CA ARG A 14 57.10 46.90 13.35
C ARG A 14 56.35 46.06 14.40
N ARG A 15 56.52 46.38 15.69
CA ARG A 15 55.81 45.71 16.79
C ARG A 15 54.29 45.86 16.65
N GLN A 16 53.83 47.08 16.33
CA GLN A 16 52.41 47.35 16.12
C GLN A 16 51.83 46.56 14.93
N THR A 17 52.55 46.49 13.80
CA THR A 17 52.13 45.68 12.63
C THR A 17 52.06 44.20 12.97
N THR A 18 53.06 43.65 13.68
CA THR A 18 53.03 42.24 14.12
C THR A 18 51.88 41.95 15.08
N GLN A 19 51.53 42.88 15.96
CA GLN A 19 50.41 42.71 16.88
C GLN A 19 49.06 42.72 16.13
N LYS A 20 48.91 43.63 15.16
CA LYS A 20 47.73 43.67 14.29
C LYS A 20 47.57 42.40 13.45
N LEU A 21 48.66 41.84 12.93
CA LEU A 21 48.61 40.56 12.20
C LEU A 21 48.14 39.39 13.09
N LYS A 22 48.64 39.31 14.33
CA LYS A 22 48.18 38.30 15.30
C LYS A 22 46.69 38.45 15.64
N GLN A 23 46.19 39.69 15.73
CA GLN A 23 44.77 39.96 15.95
C GLN A 23 43.90 39.50 14.77
N VAL A 24 44.37 39.71 13.53
CA VAL A 24 43.69 39.22 12.32
C VAL A 24 43.63 37.70 12.30
N GLU A 25 44.74 37.02 12.59
CA GLU A 25 44.79 35.55 12.65
C GLU A 25 43.84 34.99 13.72
N LYS A 26 43.84 35.60 14.92
CA LYS A 26 42.91 35.23 16.00
C LYS A 26 41.45 35.45 15.59
N ALA A 27 41.14 36.57 14.94
CA ALA A 27 39.78 36.88 14.47
C ALA A 27 39.31 35.90 13.39
N ILE A 28 40.19 35.52 12.45
CA ILE A 28 39.91 34.47 11.46
C ILE A 28 39.59 33.14 12.15
N GLY A 29 40.39 32.74 13.15
CA GLY A 29 40.16 31.52 13.94
C GLY A 29 38.83 31.53 14.68
N GLN A 30 38.44 32.67 15.26
CA GLN A 30 37.15 32.83 15.94
C GLN A 30 35.97 32.77 14.96
N LEU A 31 36.05 33.50 13.84
CA LEU A 31 34.99 33.50 12.82
C LEU A 31 34.76 32.12 12.21
N ARG A 32 35.83 31.31 12.07
CA ARG A 32 35.72 29.90 11.65
C ARG A 32 34.94 29.05 12.65
N ARG A 33 35.16 29.23 13.97
CA ARG A 33 34.48 28.46 15.01
C ARG A 33 33.00 28.85 15.14
N GLU A 34 32.71 30.13 15.01
CA GLU A 34 31.35 30.67 15.11
C GLU A 34 30.50 30.43 13.84
N ARG A 35 31.05 29.74 12.82
CA ARG A 35 30.43 29.54 11.50
C ARG A 35 29.95 30.84 10.85
N GLY A 36 30.56 31.97 11.21
CA GLY A 36 30.23 33.28 10.64
C GLY A 36 30.71 33.39 9.19
N ARG A 37 30.08 34.28 8.41
CA ARG A 37 30.57 34.62 7.06
C ARG A 37 31.96 35.25 7.15
N LEU A 38 32.99 34.50 6.74
CA LEU A 38 34.34 35.03 6.56
C LEU A 38 34.34 35.99 5.37
N THR A 39 34.29 37.28 5.67
CA THR A 39 34.47 38.37 4.71
C THR A 39 35.54 39.31 5.23
N VAL A 40 36.23 40.03 4.34
CA VAL A 40 37.26 41.01 4.72
C VAL A 40 36.73 42.02 5.76
N ARG A 41 35.48 42.46 5.60
CA ARG A 41 34.81 43.38 6.52
C ARG A 41 34.54 42.75 7.89
N ALA A 42 34.06 41.51 7.93
CA ALA A 42 33.83 40.80 9.19
C ALA A 42 35.15 40.56 9.95
N VAL A 43 36.24 40.25 9.23
CA VAL A 43 37.57 40.07 9.83
C VAL A 43 38.10 41.40 10.39
N ALA A 44 37.98 42.51 9.65
CA ALA A 44 38.38 43.84 10.11
C ALA A 44 37.66 44.24 11.41
N GLN A 45 36.33 44.09 11.41
CA GLN A 45 35.48 44.43 12.55
C GLN A 45 35.82 43.57 13.77
N ARG A 46 36.04 42.27 13.59
CA ARG A 46 36.33 41.34 14.69
C ARG A 46 37.76 41.49 15.23
N ALA A 47 38.72 41.78 14.36
CA ALA A 47 40.12 41.98 14.74
C ALA A 47 40.40 43.37 15.33
N GLY A 48 39.45 44.32 15.23
CA GLY A 48 39.64 45.69 15.70
C GLY A 48 40.66 46.48 14.87
N VAL A 49 40.82 46.13 13.59
CA VAL A 49 41.75 46.79 12.65
C VAL A 49 40.98 47.44 11.50
N SER A 50 41.53 48.51 10.94
CA SER A 50 40.93 49.17 9.79
C SER A 50 40.94 48.27 8.56
N ALA A 51 39.88 48.36 7.74
CA ALA A 51 39.82 47.66 6.46
C ALA A 51 40.99 48.07 5.54
N THR A 52 41.42 49.33 5.61
CA THR A 52 42.57 49.85 4.86
C THR A 52 43.87 49.11 5.20
N PHE A 53 44.10 48.78 6.49
CA PHE A 53 45.27 48.01 6.90
C PHE A 53 45.29 46.60 6.28
N LEU A 54 44.13 45.96 6.14
CA LEU A 54 44.02 44.64 5.51
C LEU A 54 44.31 44.67 4.01
N TYR A 55 44.05 45.79 3.34
CA TYR A 55 44.33 45.96 1.91
C TYR A 55 45.77 46.39 1.64
N GLU A 56 46.33 47.29 2.47
CA GLU A 56 47.68 47.83 2.30
C GLU A 56 48.78 46.84 2.71
N ASN A 57 48.53 46.01 3.73
CA ASN A 57 49.51 45.04 4.18
C ASN A 57 49.36 43.72 3.40
N ALA A 58 50.38 43.37 2.60
CA ALA A 58 50.38 42.17 1.77
C ALA A 58 50.18 40.87 2.57
N GLU A 59 50.76 40.77 3.76
CA GLU A 59 50.64 39.58 4.62
C GLU A 59 49.23 39.46 5.22
N ALA A 60 48.66 40.57 5.69
CA ALA A 60 47.27 40.60 6.17
C ALA A 60 46.28 40.21 5.05
N ARG A 61 46.52 40.71 3.83
CA ARG A 61 45.71 40.41 2.65
C ARG A 61 45.74 38.94 2.28
N LYS A 62 46.93 38.32 2.28
CA LYS A 62 47.11 36.88 2.03
C LYS A 62 46.35 36.04 3.05
N LEU A 63 46.48 36.35 4.34
CA LEU A 63 45.80 35.61 5.43
C LEU A 63 44.28 35.63 5.26
N VAL A 64 43.71 36.81 4.98
CA VAL A 64 42.27 36.96 4.81
C VAL A 64 41.79 36.24 3.54
N ASN A 65 42.47 36.43 2.40
CA ASN A 65 42.08 35.77 1.15
C ASN A 65 42.10 34.24 1.28
N ASN A 66 43.19 33.67 1.81
CA ASN A 66 43.29 32.23 2.04
C ASN A 66 42.15 31.73 2.95
N ALA A 67 41.79 32.51 3.97
CA ALA A 67 40.72 32.13 4.88
C ALA A 67 39.34 32.19 4.23
N VAL A 68 39.08 33.20 3.40
CA VAL A 68 37.84 33.36 2.63
C VAL A 68 37.72 32.25 1.57
N ASP A 69 38.79 31.99 0.82
CA ASP A 69 38.81 30.97 -0.23
C ASP A 69 38.61 29.58 0.35
N SER A 70 39.30 29.24 1.44
CA SER A 70 39.10 27.97 2.16
C SER A 70 37.64 27.81 2.61
N GLY A 71 37.05 28.88 3.17
CA GLY A 71 35.65 28.87 3.60
C GLY A 71 34.67 28.66 2.45
N ARG A 72 34.93 29.30 1.30
CA ARG A 72 34.13 29.13 0.09
C ARG A 72 34.23 27.71 -0.47
N THR A 73 35.43 27.14 -0.54
CA THR A 73 35.63 25.76 -0.99
C THR A 73 34.91 24.76 -0.07
N HIS A 74 34.97 24.95 1.25
CA HIS A 74 34.24 24.09 2.19
C HIS A 74 32.72 24.20 2.01
N GLN A 75 32.18 25.41 1.80
CA GLN A 75 30.76 25.60 1.55
C GLN A 75 30.30 24.94 0.24
N ILE A 76 31.08 25.07 -0.84
CA ILE A 76 30.77 24.44 -2.12
C ILE A 76 30.78 22.91 -1.98
N ARG A 77 31.79 22.33 -1.30
CA ARG A 77 31.86 20.89 -1.05
C ARG A 77 30.70 20.38 -0.20
N ALA A 78 30.30 21.14 0.82
CA ALA A 78 29.16 20.78 1.67
C ALA A 78 27.85 20.79 0.87
N ALA A 79 27.64 21.80 0.03
CA ALA A 79 26.47 21.88 -0.85
C ALA A 79 26.45 20.75 -1.89
N GLN A 80 27.61 20.39 -2.45
CA GLN A 80 27.74 19.24 -3.36
C GLN A 80 27.42 17.93 -2.67
N ALA A 81 27.94 17.70 -1.45
CA ALA A 81 27.66 16.50 -0.69
C ALA A 81 26.17 16.38 -0.32
N GLU A 82 25.52 17.49 0.04
CA GLU A 82 24.07 17.52 0.29
C GLU A 82 23.29 17.20 -0.99
N HIS A 83 23.70 17.76 -2.12
CA HIS A 83 23.07 17.48 -3.41
C HIS A 83 23.22 16.00 -3.82
N GLU A 84 24.43 15.44 -3.71
CA GLU A 84 24.70 14.02 -3.99
C GLU A 84 23.88 13.09 -3.09
N GLN A 85 23.71 13.43 -1.81
CA GLN A 85 22.85 12.69 -0.89
C GLN A 85 21.39 12.74 -1.34
N ILE A 86 20.87 13.92 -1.66
CA ILE A 86 19.49 14.08 -2.15
C ILE A 86 19.29 13.26 -3.42
N GLU A 87 20.19 13.37 -4.40
CA GLU A 87 20.13 12.59 -5.64
C GLU A 87 20.20 11.09 -5.37
N ALA A 88 21.04 10.62 -4.45
CA ALA A 88 21.10 9.21 -4.06
C ALA A 88 19.74 8.72 -3.52
N THR A 89 19.09 9.49 -2.65
CA THR A 89 17.76 9.14 -2.14
C THR A 89 16.68 9.17 -3.24
N TRP A 90 16.81 10.03 -4.25
CA TRP A 90 15.88 10.07 -5.38
C TRP A 90 16.09 8.90 -6.32
N ARG A 91 17.33 8.52 -6.62
CA ARG A 91 17.65 7.33 -7.42
C ARG A 91 17.12 6.07 -6.75
N GLU A 92 17.34 5.92 -5.44
CA GLU A 92 16.81 4.77 -4.70
C GLU A 92 15.28 4.72 -4.73
N ARG A 93 14.61 5.86 -4.52
CA ARG A 93 13.14 5.94 -4.62
C ARG A 93 12.62 5.62 -6.02
N ALA A 94 13.30 6.09 -7.07
CA ALA A 94 12.95 5.79 -8.45
C ALA A 94 13.08 4.28 -8.73
N LEU A 95 14.20 3.67 -8.35
CA LEU A 95 14.43 2.23 -8.52
C LEU A 95 13.40 1.40 -7.75
N ASN A 96 13.07 1.79 -6.51
CA ASN A 96 12.04 1.11 -5.73
C ASN A 96 10.65 1.24 -6.38
N ALA A 97 10.31 2.43 -6.89
CA ALA A 97 9.04 2.64 -7.59
C ALA A 97 8.95 1.83 -8.89
N GLU A 98 10.03 1.74 -9.66
CA GLU A 98 10.11 0.90 -10.87
C GLU A 98 9.95 -0.59 -10.54
N ALA A 99 10.59 -1.06 -9.46
CA ALA A 99 10.46 -2.44 -9.01
C ALA A 99 9.01 -2.78 -8.59
N GLU A 100 8.36 -1.90 -7.84
CA GLU A 100 6.96 -2.06 -7.43
C GLU A 100 5.99 -1.99 -8.62
N LEU A 101 6.24 -1.10 -9.59
CA LEU A 101 5.46 -1.05 -10.83
C LEU A 101 5.58 -2.37 -11.61
N GLY A 102 6.80 -2.92 -11.72
CA GLY A 102 7.01 -4.22 -12.37
C GLY A 102 6.33 -5.38 -11.64
N ARG A 103 6.29 -5.37 -10.31
CA ARG A 103 5.58 -6.37 -9.50
C ARG A 103 4.07 -6.29 -9.72
N THR A 104 3.49 -5.11 -9.54
CA THR A 104 2.04 -4.89 -9.73
C THR A 104 1.59 -5.21 -11.15
N GLN A 105 2.38 -4.88 -12.17
CA GLN A 105 2.05 -5.24 -13.55
C GLN A 105 2.02 -6.76 -13.77
N LYS A 106 2.96 -7.50 -13.17
CA LYS A 106 2.95 -8.98 -13.22
C LYS A 106 1.74 -9.57 -12.51
N GLU A 107 1.36 -9.03 -11.37
CA GLU A 107 0.15 -9.45 -10.63
C GLU A 107 -1.12 -9.20 -11.45
N VAL A 108 -1.26 -8.01 -12.04
CA VAL A 108 -2.40 -7.69 -12.92
C VAL A 108 -2.46 -8.64 -14.11
N PHE A 109 -1.32 -9.01 -14.69
CA PHE A 109 -1.28 -9.99 -15.78
C PHE A 109 -1.75 -11.38 -15.32
N ALA A 110 -1.23 -11.86 -14.18
CA ALA A 110 -1.63 -13.15 -13.61
C ALA A 110 -3.13 -13.18 -13.28
N GLN A 111 -3.67 -12.10 -12.71
CA GLN A 111 -5.10 -11.98 -12.43
C GLN A 111 -5.94 -12.01 -13.71
N ARG A 112 -5.52 -11.29 -14.77
CA ARG A 112 -6.22 -11.31 -16.06
C ARG A 112 -6.22 -12.69 -16.69
N GLN A 113 -5.11 -13.42 -16.58
CA GLN A 113 -5.04 -14.80 -17.06
C GLN A 113 -6.03 -15.70 -16.30
N GLN A 114 -6.04 -15.63 -14.96
CA GLN A 114 -6.97 -16.39 -14.13
C GLN A 114 -8.43 -16.05 -14.42
N ILE A 115 -8.76 -14.76 -14.64
CA ILE A 115 -10.09 -14.34 -15.06
C ILE A 115 -10.45 -14.95 -16.41
N GLY A 116 -9.52 -14.97 -17.38
CA GLY A 116 -9.73 -15.60 -18.68
C GLY A 116 -10.02 -17.09 -18.57
N GLU A 117 -9.27 -17.82 -17.73
CA GLU A 117 -9.48 -19.23 -17.45
C GLU A 117 -10.85 -19.49 -16.81
N LEU A 118 -11.22 -18.72 -15.79
CA LEU A 118 -12.52 -18.82 -15.11
C LEU A 118 -13.69 -18.51 -16.05
N MET A 119 -13.54 -17.51 -16.92
CA MET A 119 -14.54 -17.16 -17.94
C MET A 119 -14.71 -18.29 -18.97
N GLY A 120 -13.61 -18.96 -19.34
CA GLY A 120 -13.65 -20.16 -20.17
C GLY A 120 -14.44 -21.28 -19.51
N GLN A 121 -14.12 -21.60 -18.25
CA GLN A 121 -14.85 -22.60 -17.47
C GLN A 121 -16.34 -22.28 -17.35
N LEU A 122 -16.69 -21.02 -17.07
CA LEU A 122 -18.09 -20.59 -16.99
C LEU A 122 -18.82 -20.85 -18.31
N ARG A 123 -18.20 -20.49 -19.45
CA ARG A 123 -18.76 -20.73 -20.77
C ARG A 123 -18.94 -22.22 -21.04
N ASP A 124 -17.98 -23.06 -20.66
CA ASP A 124 -18.08 -24.52 -20.82
C ASP A 124 -19.25 -25.07 -19.99
N PHE A 125 -19.45 -24.59 -18.76
CA PHE A 125 -20.60 -24.94 -17.93
C PHE A 125 -21.93 -24.47 -18.54
N GLU A 126 -22.00 -23.25 -19.07
CA GLU A 126 -23.19 -22.74 -19.75
C GLU A 126 -23.55 -23.56 -21.00
N GLN A 127 -22.55 -24.07 -21.74
CA GLN A 127 -22.78 -24.98 -22.87
C GLN A 127 -23.24 -26.36 -22.42
N MET A 128 -22.70 -26.89 -21.31
CA MET A 128 -23.05 -28.21 -20.79
C MET A 128 -24.46 -28.25 -20.19
N VAL A 129 -24.92 -27.15 -19.60
CA VAL A 129 -26.27 -27.01 -19.05
C VAL A 129 -26.97 -25.82 -19.71
N PRO A 130 -27.52 -26.01 -20.93
CA PRO A 130 -28.28 -24.96 -21.60
C PRO A 130 -29.42 -24.49 -20.69
N GLY A 131 -29.70 -23.19 -20.63
CA GLY A 131 -30.82 -22.68 -19.83
C GLY A 131 -32.17 -23.33 -20.20
N GLU A 132 -32.31 -23.77 -21.44
CA GLU A 132 -33.44 -24.57 -21.93
C GLU A 132 -33.57 -25.92 -21.19
N SER A 133 -32.46 -26.57 -20.85
CA SER A 133 -32.46 -27.82 -20.07
C SER A 133 -32.94 -27.61 -18.63
N VAL A 134 -32.61 -26.48 -18.01
CA VAL A 134 -33.10 -26.12 -16.66
C VAL A 134 -34.61 -25.88 -16.68
N GLN A 135 -35.11 -25.17 -17.69
CA GLN A 135 -36.55 -24.94 -17.87
C GLN A 135 -37.30 -26.24 -18.18
N ALA A 136 -36.75 -27.08 -19.07
CA ALA A 136 -37.29 -28.40 -19.36
C ALA A 136 -37.38 -29.27 -18.10
N LEU A 137 -36.28 -29.40 -17.35
CA LEU A 137 -36.25 -30.14 -16.08
C LEU A 137 -37.25 -29.59 -15.05
N THR A 138 -37.41 -28.27 -14.99
CA THR A 138 -38.39 -27.64 -14.09
C THR A 138 -39.82 -27.99 -14.50
N SER A 139 -40.13 -27.92 -15.80
CA SER A 139 -41.45 -28.29 -16.33
C SER A 139 -41.77 -29.77 -16.12
N GLU A 140 -40.78 -30.64 -16.30
CA GLU A 140 -40.88 -32.07 -16.06
C GLU A 140 -41.10 -32.34 -14.57
N ASN A 141 -40.36 -31.67 -13.69
CA ASN A 141 -40.53 -31.79 -12.25
C ASN A 141 -41.93 -31.38 -11.77
N ILE A 142 -42.49 -30.29 -12.33
CA ILE A 142 -43.87 -29.86 -12.04
C ILE A 142 -44.86 -30.93 -12.52
N THR A 143 -44.66 -31.48 -13.72
CA THR A 143 -45.52 -32.52 -14.29
C THR A 143 -45.48 -33.80 -13.46
N LEU A 144 -44.28 -34.24 -13.06
CA LEU A 144 -44.10 -35.41 -12.20
C LEU A 144 -44.73 -35.19 -10.82
N LYS A 145 -44.56 -34.01 -10.20
CA LYS A 145 -45.22 -33.69 -8.93
C LYS A 145 -46.74 -33.75 -9.03
N ARG A 146 -47.33 -33.20 -10.11
CA ARG A 146 -48.78 -33.30 -10.37
C ARG A 146 -49.22 -34.76 -10.55
N ARG A 147 -48.43 -35.56 -11.28
CA ARG A 147 -48.72 -36.99 -11.49
C ARG A 147 -48.67 -37.78 -10.19
N VAL A 148 -47.68 -37.54 -9.35
CA VAL A 148 -47.57 -38.17 -8.02
C VAL A 148 -48.76 -37.80 -7.14
N GLN A 149 -49.16 -36.53 -7.11
CA GLN A 149 -50.34 -36.09 -6.36
C GLN A 149 -51.64 -36.73 -6.88
N GLN A 150 -51.80 -36.84 -8.20
CA GLN A 150 -52.94 -37.51 -8.82
C GLN A 150 -52.99 -38.99 -8.43
N LEU A 151 -51.89 -39.72 -8.62
CA LEU A 151 -51.81 -41.14 -8.28
C LEU A 151 -52.05 -41.39 -6.79
N THR A 152 -51.61 -40.48 -5.92
CA THR A 152 -51.85 -40.57 -4.48
C THR A 152 -53.35 -40.45 -4.14
N ARG A 153 -54.07 -39.54 -4.81
CA ARG A 153 -55.53 -39.38 -4.64
C ARG A 153 -56.30 -40.57 -5.19
N GLU A 154 -55.92 -41.05 -6.37
CA GLU A 154 -56.52 -42.23 -7.00
C GLU A 154 -56.32 -43.47 -6.13
N HIS A 155 -55.12 -43.67 -5.59
CA HIS A 155 -54.82 -44.77 -4.67
C HIS A 155 -55.71 -44.72 -3.43
N ARG A 156 -55.86 -43.55 -2.79
CA ARG A 156 -56.74 -43.38 -1.63
C ARG A 156 -58.20 -43.69 -1.97
N SER A 157 -58.69 -43.19 -3.11
CA SER A 157 -60.07 -43.48 -3.54
C SER A 157 -60.31 -44.97 -3.80
N LEU A 158 -59.34 -45.66 -4.40
CA LEU A 158 -59.42 -47.11 -4.61
C LEU A 158 -59.36 -47.88 -3.30
N GLN A 159 -58.56 -47.44 -2.32
CA GLN A 159 -58.54 -48.03 -0.99
C GLN A 159 -59.89 -47.90 -0.28
N GLU A 160 -60.49 -46.71 -0.29
CA GLU A 160 -61.83 -46.46 0.29
C GLU A 160 -62.90 -47.35 -0.38
N ARG A 161 -62.86 -47.50 -1.71
CA ARG A 161 -63.76 -48.40 -2.44
C ARG A 161 -63.54 -49.87 -2.09
N LEU A 162 -62.30 -50.30 -1.94
CA LEU A 162 -61.97 -51.67 -1.54
C LEU A 162 -62.46 -51.98 -0.13
N GLU A 163 -62.27 -51.04 0.81
CA GLU A 163 -62.78 -51.15 2.18
C GLU A 163 -64.31 -51.20 2.21
N GLY A 164 -64.98 -50.34 1.43
CA GLY A 164 -66.44 -50.38 1.26
C GLY A 164 -66.94 -51.71 0.70
N ALA A 165 -66.30 -52.23 -0.36
CA ALA A 165 -66.65 -53.52 -0.94
C ALA A 165 -66.44 -54.68 0.04
N ARG A 166 -65.34 -54.67 0.82
CA ARG A 166 -65.08 -55.66 1.87
C ARG A 166 -66.11 -55.59 3.00
N SER A 167 -66.52 -54.39 3.41
CA SER A 167 -67.56 -54.19 4.42
C SER A 167 -68.90 -54.72 3.94
N ASN A 168 -69.28 -54.40 2.69
CA ASN A 168 -70.51 -54.89 2.08
C ASN A 168 -70.52 -56.41 1.97
N LEU A 169 -69.41 -57.03 1.56
CA LEU A 169 -69.29 -58.48 1.50
C LEU A 169 -69.50 -59.11 2.89
N ARG A 170 -68.82 -58.60 3.92
CA ARG A 170 -69.00 -59.05 5.31
C ARG A 170 -70.43 -58.89 5.81
N PHE A 171 -71.12 -57.82 5.40
CA PHE A 171 -72.52 -57.60 5.75
C PHE A 171 -73.43 -58.62 5.05
N SER A 172 -73.24 -58.85 3.76
CA SER A 172 -73.97 -59.87 2.99
C SER A 172 -73.73 -61.27 3.55
N ASP A 173 -72.49 -61.63 3.88
CA ASP A 173 -72.15 -62.93 4.46
C ASP A 173 -72.88 -63.17 5.80
N LYS A 174 -72.91 -62.16 6.69
CA LYS A 174 -73.67 -62.23 7.94
C LYS A 174 -75.16 -62.41 7.68
N ARG A 175 -75.73 -61.63 6.75
CA ARG A 175 -77.15 -61.71 6.42
C ARG A 175 -77.52 -63.06 5.82
N ILE A 176 -76.65 -63.65 5.00
CA ILE A 176 -76.84 -65.00 4.47
C ILE A 176 -76.84 -66.01 5.62
N ALA A 177 -75.86 -65.96 6.52
CA ALA A 177 -75.81 -66.85 7.69
C ALA A 177 -77.05 -66.74 8.59
N ASP A 178 -77.54 -65.52 8.84
CA ASP A 178 -78.77 -65.29 9.63
C ASP A 178 -80.01 -65.89 8.93
N LEU A 179 -80.10 -65.76 7.60
CA LEU A 179 -81.19 -66.34 6.81
C LEU A 179 -81.11 -67.87 6.77
N GLU A 180 -79.91 -68.43 6.64
CA GLU A 180 -79.66 -69.88 6.71
C GLU A 180 -80.11 -70.44 8.08
N ALA A 181 -79.81 -69.73 9.18
CA ALA A 181 -80.27 -70.12 10.52
C ALA A 181 -81.81 -70.11 10.63
N GLN A 182 -82.48 -69.07 10.12
CA GLN A 182 -83.96 -68.99 10.13
C GLN A 182 -84.63 -70.09 9.31
N LEU A 183 -84.02 -70.50 8.18
CA LEU A 183 -84.52 -71.61 7.38
C LEU A 183 -84.36 -72.94 8.14
N LEU A 184 -83.24 -73.16 8.81
CA LEU A 184 -83.01 -74.35 9.64
C LEU A 184 -83.98 -74.43 10.84
N GLU A 185 -84.34 -73.30 11.46
CA GLU A 185 -85.34 -73.26 12.53
C GLU A 185 -86.76 -73.54 12.03
N ARG A 186 -87.09 -73.17 10.79
CA ARG A 186 -88.39 -73.45 10.16
C ARG A 186 -88.56 -74.89 9.67
N ASP A 187 -87.47 -75.54 9.31
CA ASP A 187 -87.44 -76.95 8.85
C ASP A 187 -87.33 -77.97 10.01
N GLN A 188 -87.36 -77.51 11.27
CA GLN A 188 -87.51 -78.38 12.44
C GLN A 188 -89.01 -78.66 12.71
N PRO A 189 -89.45 -79.94 12.80
CA PRO A 189 -90.86 -80.32 12.97
C PRO A 189 -91.43 -79.99 14.35
#